data_AF-A0AAD7HWY5-F1
#
_entry.id   AF-A0AAD7HWY5-F1
#
_cell.length_a   1.000
_cell.length_b   1.000
_cell.length_c   1.000
_cell.angle_alpha   90.00
_cell.angle_beta   90.00
_cell.angle_gamma   90.00
#
_symmetry.space_group_name_H-M   'P 1'
#
loop_
_entity.id
_entity.type
_entity.pdbx_description
1 polymer ?
#
loop_
_entity_poly.entity_id
_entity_poly.type
_entity_poly.pdbx_seq_one_letter_code
_entity_poly.pdbx_strand_id
1 'polypeptide(L)'
;MPVRRGEFFATDNQMDSLVPAASKKEFYPPSPVDKTPPPDPSLVLLVNPGPLSCELPCELVKHLFESAAWDINLLPPAPRVLAYCICAQASSISFHPTIIGPGPKPESFSDRYVLFRGADLRAYGARRAPVFRALHERALIVAFETRIHLEVSDYSTASCFVLETLEECESLRSSSTGSRLTDIAATSSSRPWAVTYMSHLRSLAGTWTGSTDETDALWAGLLMADASTAILQRKPVLITHADQLLITGSEPPSLESILETLLPMAQTAKNAVQLTWTGVRPFFFHVTRLARELYEKITGDYARRHPISEASVINFISALTTLRSIVSLLFTQIDFQVDPNPVSKDLSGVRPADRIDEAVRSAIFGMSVGFTSLVLALHREMEYRAVADSRDGIQSEWTLARTALLRRQAHSLASDAVEDVARTFKLIPYPPQTMHLGWNGIRGWAEFCLNEADAAGGIPPARIVAFGCLLDTLKALGYSRNNPELHALIERMDTHAAASASADSFPTDISALSDITFSLDNTWPGIFSMDLGDGNLI
;
A
#
# COMPACT_ATOMS: atom_id res chain seq x y z
N MET A 1 -10.75 30.88 -32.43
CA MET A 1 -9.81 31.42 -33.44
C MET A 1 -10.39 32.72 -34.00
N PRO A 2 -9.62 33.69 -34.51
CA PRO A 2 -8.14 33.81 -34.62
C PRO A 2 -7.58 35.08 -33.91
N VAL A 3 -6.35 35.61 -34.08
CA VAL A 3 -4.94 35.10 -34.03
C VAL A 3 -3.97 36.31 -33.85
N ARG A 4 -3.09 36.33 -32.82
CA ARG A 4 -1.83 37.15 -32.71
C ARG A 4 -2.01 38.71 -32.69
N ARG A 5 -0.99 39.57 -32.54
CA ARG A 5 0.50 39.47 -32.37
C ARG A 5 1.03 40.72 -31.62
N GLY A 6 2.26 40.66 -31.09
CA GLY A 6 2.92 41.81 -30.45
C GLY A 6 4.43 41.61 -30.25
N GLU A 7 5.17 41.35 -31.33
CA GLU A 7 6.63 41.51 -31.39
C GLU A 7 6.93 43.00 -31.64
N PHE A 8 7.98 43.62 -31.08
CA PHE A 8 8.82 44.61 -31.78
C PHE A 8 10.14 44.95 -31.02
N PHE A 9 11.25 44.45 -31.58
CA PHE A 9 12.60 45.03 -31.69
C PHE A 9 13.45 45.49 -30.47
N ALA A 10 14.71 45.03 -30.50
CA ALA A 10 15.86 45.68 -29.89
C ALA A 10 16.61 46.54 -30.92
N THR A 11 17.39 47.53 -30.46
CA THR A 11 18.54 48.10 -31.20
C THR A 11 19.61 48.57 -30.22
N ASP A 12 20.87 48.30 -30.53
CA ASP A 12 22.04 48.71 -29.75
C ASP A 12 22.38 50.19 -29.90
N ASN A 13 23.10 50.74 -28.92
CA ASN A 13 24.06 51.83 -29.17
C ASN A 13 25.17 51.85 -28.10
N GLN A 14 26.42 51.84 -28.55
CA GLN A 14 27.61 52.12 -27.73
C GLN A 14 27.91 53.62 -27.72
N MET A 15 28.41 54.19 -26.62
CA MET A 15 29.85 54.52 -26.44
C MET A 15 30.12 55.36 -25.16
N ASP A 16 31.14 54.93 -24.41
CA ASP A 16 32.11 55.67 -23.57
C ASP A 16 31.74 56.99 -22.85
N SER A 17 31.95 57.03 -21.52
CA SER A 17 33.23 57.53 -20.94
C SER A 17 33.22 57.70 -19.40
N LEU A 18 34.42 57.85 -18.82
CA LEU A 18 34.77 58.35 -17.47
C LEU A 18 34.72 57.41 -16.23
N VAL A 19 35.93 56.94 -15.90
CA VAL A 19 36.48 56.49 -14.59
C VAL A 19 36.95 57.76 -13.81
N PRO A 20 37.21 57.82 -12.46
CA PRO A 20 37.28 56.76 -11.41
C PRO A 20 36.52 57.04 -10.08
N ALA A 21 36.41 56.00 -9.22
CA ALA A 21 36.71 56.12 -7.77
C ALA A 21 36.97 54.73 -7.15
N ALA A 22 38.01 54.61 -6.31
CA ALA A 22 38.35 53.36 -5.63
C ALA A 22 37.57 53.19 -4.31
N SER A 23 36.95 52.02 -4.12
CA SER A 23 36.39 51.60 -2.84
C SER A 23 36.99 50.25 -2.43
N LYS A 24 37.63 50.20 -1.25
CA LYS A 24 38.18 48.95 -0.69
C LYS A 24 37.04 47.95 -0.47
N LYS A 25 37.13 46.77 -1.08
CA LYS A 25 36.34 45.61 -0.64
C LYS A 25 37.10 44.92 0.48
N GLU A 26 36.55 44.97 1.69
CA GLU A 26 36.97 44.09 2.78
C GLU A 26 36.57 42.66 2.43
N PHE A 27 37.56 41.77 2.34
CA PHE A 27 37.33 40.34 2.17
C PHE A 27 36.94 39.78 3.53
N TYR A 28 35.64 39.59 3.76
CA TYR A 28 35.20 38.64 4.77
C TYR A 28 35.57 37.24 4.29
N PRO A 29 36.32 36.44 5.06
CA PRO A 29 36.50 35.03 4.73
C PRO A 29 35.12 34.35 4.76
N PRO A 30 34.86 33.38 3.86
CA PRO A 30 33.62 32.61 3.94
C PRO A 30 33.55 31.93 5.30
N SER A 31 32.40 32.07 5.97
CA SER A 31 32.10 31.32 7.20
C SER A 31 32.38 29.84 6.95
N PRO A 32 32.99 29.10 7.90
CA PRO A 32 33.26 27.69 7.69
C PRO A 32 31.96 26.99 7.31
N VAL A 33 31.94 26.41 6.11
CA VAL A 33 30.83 25.58 5.64
C VAL A 33 30.70 24.46 6.65
N ASP A 34 29.59 24.48 7.40
CA ASP A 34 29.33 23.48 8.42
C ASP A 34 29.29 22.12 7.71
N LYS A 35 30.21 21.23 8.09
CA LYS A 35 30.33 19.91 7.46
C LYS A 35 29.33 18.98 8.10
N THR A 36 28.05 19.34 8.02
CA THR A 36 26.97 18.38 8.20
C THR A 36 27.24 17.21 7.24
N PRO A 37 27.28 15.96 7.71
CA PRO A 37 27.39 14.82 6.82
C PRO A 37 26.25 14.84 5.79
N PRO A 38 26.42 14.24 4.60
CA PRO A 38 25.32 14.12 3.65
C PRO A 38 24.10 13.47 4.34
N PRO A 39 22.86 13.91 4.02
CA PRO A 39 21.67 13.29 4.59
C PRO A 39 21.67 11.80 4.26
N ASP A 40 21.49 10.98 5.29
CA ASP A 40 21.55 9.53 5.15
C ASP A 40 20.24 9.05 4.51
N PRO A 41 20.26 8.47 3.28
CA PRO A 41 19.02 8.04 2.62
C PRO A 41 18.29 6.92 3.38
N SER A 42 18.95 6.25 4.34
CA SER A 42 18.26 5.32 5.24
C SER A 42 17.22 6.02 6.13
N LEU A 43 17.40 7.31 6.46
CA LEU A 43 16.55 8.07 7.40
C LEU A 43 15.11 8.33 6.90
N VAL A 44 14.84 8.21 5.60
CA VAL A 44 13.47 8.33 5.05
C VAL A 44 12.90 6.99 4.58
N LEU A 45 13.75 6.02 4.26
CA LEU A 45 13.37 4.60 4.12
C LEU A 45 12.90 3.99 5.45
N LEU A 46 13.31 4.54 6.59
CA LEU A 46 12.93 4.17 7.97
C LEU A 46 11.46 3.81 8.16
N VAL A 47 10.56 4.65 7.64
CA VAL A 47 9.17 4.63 8.08
C VAL A 47 8.32 3.88 7.06
N ASN A 48 8.44 2.55 7.08
CA ASN A 48 7.50 1.70 6.36
C ASN A 48 6.77 0.76 7.34
N PRO A 49 5.46 0.96 7.60
CA PRO A 49 4.62 -0.05 8.25
C PRO A 49 4.22 -1.19 7.28
N GLY A 50 4.59 -1.09 6.00
CA GLY A 50 4.43 -2.16 5.03
C GLY A 50 5.44 -3.30 5.24
N PRO A 51 5.09 -4.55 4.89
CA PRO A 51 5.95 -5.73 5.07
C PRO A 51 7.08 -5.85 4.03
N LEU A 52 7.36 -4.77 3.28
CA LEU A 52 8.68 -4.56 2.69
C LEU A 52 9.55 -3.99 3.80
N SER A 53 10.22 -4.88 4.52
CA SER A 53 10.97 -4.63 5.74
C SER A 53 12.19 -3.72 5.55
N CYS A 54 11.95 -2.43 5.26
CA CYS A 54 12.73 -1.40 5.94
C CYS A 54 12.25 -1.37 7.38
N GLU A 55 12.87 -2.24 8.19
CA GLU A 55 13.07 -1.89 9.59
C GLU A 55 13.58 -0.45 9.62
N LEU A 56 13.08 0.39 10.53
CA LEU A 56 13.98 1.40 11.06
C LEU A 56 15.20 0.61 11.54
N PRO A 57 16.43 0.77 11.01
CA PRO A 57 17.65 0.28 11.64
C PRO A 57 17.49 0.49 13.14
N CYS A 58 17.28 -0.60 13.86
CA CYS A 58 16.85 -0.51 15.26
C CYS A 58 17.92 0.22 16.06
N GLU A 59 19.17 0.10 15.62
CA GLU A 59 20.35 0.86 16.05
C GLU A 59 20.24 2.37 15.84
N LEU A 60 19.63 2.89 14.76
CA LEU A 60 19.42 4.35 14.59
C LEU A 60 18.39 4.88 15.59
N VAL A 61 17.26 4.17 15.76
CA VAL A 61 16.24 4.53 16.75
C VAL A 61 16.82 4.46 18.16
N LYS A 62 17.49 3.36 18.46
CA LYS A 62 18.20 3.14 19.72
C LYS A 62 19.25 4.23 19.96
N HIS A 63 20.11 4.56 19.00
CA HIS A 63 21.06 5.66 19.12
C HIS A 63 20.38 7.02 19.32
N LEU A 64 19.24 7.27 18.67
CA LEU A 64 18.45 8.48 18.92
C LEU A 64 18.02 8.55 20.39
N PHE A 65 17.38 7.49 20.92
CA PHE A 65 16.97 7.45 22.32
C PHE A 65 18.17 7.46 23.30
N GLU A 66 19.25 6.71 23.02
CA GLU A 66 20.48 6.68 23.81
C GLU A 66 21.17 8.05 23.89
N SER A 67 21.20 8.80 22.77
CA SER A 67 21.80 10.15 22.73
C SER A 67 21.12 11.16 23.66
N ALA A 68 19.84 10.91 23.99
CA ALA A 68 19.03 11.70 24.91
C ALA A 68 18.85 11.02 26.28
N ALA A 69 19.66 10.00 26.60
CA ALA A 69 19.54 9.19 27.82
C ALA A 69 18.12 8.67 28.08
N TRP A 70 17.39 8.33 26.99
CA TRP A 70 15.99 7.90 26.96
C TRP A 70 14.93 8.96 27.38
N ASP A 71 15.31 10.21 27.65
CA ASP A 71 14.37 11.31 27.81
C ASP A 71 14.10 12.00 26.46
N ILE A 72 12.94 11.69 25.88
CA ILE A 72 12.46 12.26 24.61
C ILE A 72 12.49 13.81 24.62
N ASN A 73 12.34 14.46 25.77
CA ASN A 73 12.31 15.92 25.85
C ASN A 73 13.68 16.57 25.64
N LEU A 74 14.78 15.82 25.81
CA LEU A 74 16.15 16.28 25.56
C LEU A 74 16.56 16.18 24.07
N LEU A 75 15.74 15.55 23.23
CA LEU A 75 15.99 15.47 21.79
C LEU A 75 15.82 16.83 21.09
N PRO A 76 16.57 17.10 20.00
CA PRO A 76 16.31 18.24 19.13
C PRO A 76 14.88 18.23 18.55
N PRO A 77 14.34 19.38 18.11
CA PRO A 77 12.91 19.50 17.84
C PRO A 77 12.33 18.50 16.84
N ALA A 78 12.90 18.34 15.64
CA ALA A 78 12.39 17.41 14.63
C ALA A 78 12.57 15.92 15.03
N PRO A 79 13.74 15.45 15.50
CA PRO A 79 13.89 14.09 16.01
C PRO A 79 12.99 13.77 17.22
N ARG A 80 12.70 14.75 18.08
CA ARG A 80 11.74 14.62 19.18
C ARG A 80 10.32 14.31 18.69
N VAL A 81 9.89 14.97 17.61
CA VAL A 81 8.58 14.67 16.99
C VAL A 81 8.57 13.24 16.47
N LEU A 82 9.61 12.82 15.74
CA LEU A 82 9.71 11.44 15.25
C LEU A 82 9.67 10.42 16.38
N ALA A 83 10.35 10.67 17.49
CA ALA A 83 10.32 9.81 18.68
C ALA A 83 8.90 9.67 19.25
N TYR A 84 8.12 10.75 19.37
CA TYR A 84 6.70 10.65 19.78
C TYR A 84 5.85 9.88 18.77
N CYS A 85 6.06 10.09 17.46
CA CYS A 85 5.37 9.35 16.41
C CYS A 85 5.69 7.84 16.47
N ILE A 86 6.96 7.46 16.69
CA ILE A 86 7.40 6.08 16.89
C ILE A 86 6.75 5.50 18.17
N CYS A 87 6.70 6.24 19.28
CA CYS A 87 6.03 5.80 20.50
C CYS A 87 4.53 5.55 20.28
N ALA A 88 3.84 6.42 19.55
CA ALA A 88 2.43 6.24 19.19
C ALA A 88 2.25 4.98 18.35
N GLN A 89 3.00 4.82 17.25
CA GLN A 89 2.92 3.64 16.38
C GLN A 89 3.28 2.35 17.11
N ALA A 90 4.38 2.32 17.88
CA ALA A 90 4.80 1.16 18.67
C ALA A 90 3.80 0.80 19.76
N SER A 91 3.08 1.77 20.35
CA SER A 91 2.04 1.47 21.33
C SER A 91 0.86 0.66 20.73
N SER A 92 0.63 0.77 19.42
CA SER A 92 -0.40 -0.02 18.72
C SER A 92 -0.09 -1.53 18.68
N ILE A 93 1.18 -1.93 18.82
CA ILE A 93 1.61 -3.34 18.78
C ILE A 93 2.32 -3.83 20.05
N SER A 94 2.77 -2.94 20.94
CA SER A 94 3.59 -3.30 22.10
C SER A 94 2.91 -4.26 23.07
N PHE A 95 3.53 -5.42 23.32
CA PHE A 95 3.08 -6.38 24.33
C PHE A 95 3.39 -5.96 25.78
N HIS A 96 3.95 -4.77 26.00
CA HIS A 96 4.35 -4.31 27.32
C HIS A 96 3.11 -4.09 28.23
N PRO A 97 3.14 -4.55 29.51
CA PRO A 97 1.97 -4.49 30.40
C PRO A 97 1.45 -3.08 30.67
N THR A 98 2.29 -2.04 30.63
CA THR A 98 1.83 -0.65 30.79
C THR A 98 1.05 -0.12 29.57
N ILE A 99 1.21 -0.75 28.40
CA ILE A 99 0.53 -0.37 27.16
C ILE A 99 -0.73 -1.21 26.94
N ILE A 100 -0.66 -2.54 27.16
CA ILE A 100 -1.84 -3.43 27.10
C ILE A 100 -2.80 -3.16 28.27
N GLY A 101 -2.30 -2.77 29.45
CA GLY A 101 -3.10 -2.69 30.65
C GLY A 101 -3.35 -4.06 31.31
N PRO A 102 -4.28 -4.13 32.28
CA PRO A 102 -4.49 -5.33 33.10
C PRO A 102 -5.13 -6.50 32.33
N GLY A 103 -4.83 -7.72 32.78
CA GLY A 103 -5.35 -8.98 32.22
C GLY A 103 -4.26 -9.82 31.53
N PRO A 104 -4.63 -10.90 30.80
CA PRO A 104 -3.67 -11.71 30.06
C PRO A 104 -2.95 -10.87 28.99
N LYS A 105 -1.68 -11.19 28.77
CA LYS A 105 -0.77 -10.55 27.80
C LYS A 105 0.11 -11.64 27.17
N PRO A 106 0.53 -11.49 25.90
CA PRO A 106 1.60 -12.32 25.36
C PRO A 106 2.93 -11.97 26.05
N GLU A 107 3.78 -12.98 26.25
CA GLU A 107 5.12 -12.76 26.82
C GLU A 107 6.12 -12.22 25.79
N SER A 108 5.90 -12.54 24.51
CA SER A 108 6.68 -12.04 23.37
C SER A 108 5.83 -12.05 22.09
N PHE A 109 6.35 -11.47 21.01
CA PHE A 109 5.76 -11.62 19.68
C PHE A 109 5.77 -13.05 19.12
N SER A 110 6.55 -13.94 19.74
CA SER A 110 6.63 -15.38 19.42
C SER A 110 5.75 -16.25 20.33
N ASP A 111 4.92 -15.65 21.18
CA ASP A 111 4.01 -16.36 22.09
C ASP A 111 2.87 -17.05 21.31
N ARG A 112 3.08 -18.32 20.98
CA ARG A 112 2.13 -19.15 20.23
C ARG A 112 0.88 -19.57 21.04
N TYR A 113 0.84 -19.34 22.35
CA TYR A 113 -0.35 -19.66 23.16
C TYR A 113 -1.37 -18.53 23.10
N VAL A 114 -0.90 -17.28 23.03
CA VAL A 114 -1.75 -16.09 22.89
C VAL A 114 -1.94 -15.68 21.44
N LEU A 115 -0.88 -15.80 20.62
CA LEU A 115 -0.82 -15.26 19.26
C LEU A 115 -0.73 -16.40 18.24
N PHE A 116 -1.83 -17.15 18.09
CA PHE A 116 -1.97 -18.24 17.11
C PHE A 116 -3.01 -17.90 16.04
N ARG A 117 -2.91 -18.56 14.87
CA ARG A 117 -3.78 -18.29 13.73
C ARG A 117 -5.25 -18.56 14.08
N GLY A 118 -6.11 -17.56 13.83
CA GLY A 118 -7.53 -17.62 14.17
C GLY A 118 -7.87 -17.12 15.60
N ALA A 119 -6.87 -16.78 16.42
CA ALA A 119 -7.09 -16.15 17.71
C ALA A 119 -7.79 -14.78 17.54
N ASP A 120 -8.88 -14.54 18.27
CA ASP A 120 -9.53 -13.23 18.33
C ASP A 120 -8.76 -12.29 19.26
N LEU A 121 -8.00 -11.37 18.67
CA LEU A 121 -7.15 -10.45 19.41
C LEU A 121 -7.81 -9.09 19.70
N ARG A 122 -9.09 -8.88 19.35
CA ARG A 122 -9.84 -7.61 19.56
C ARG A 122 -9.75 -7.08 21.00
N ALA A 123 -9.74 -7.96 21.98
CA ALA A 123 -9.63 -7.60 23.40
C ALA A 123 -8.28 -6.96 23.78
N TYR A 124 -7.22 -7.18 23.00
CA TYR A 124 -5.93 -6.51 23.19
C TYR A 124 -5.97 -5.09 22.65
N GLY A 125 -6.42 -4.91 21.39
CA GLY A 125 -6.61 -3.60 20.77
C GLY A 125 -7.53 -2.70 21.59
N ALA A 126 -8.64 -3.25 22.09
CA ALA A 126 -9.57 -2.55 22.94
C ALA A 126 -8.92 -1.95 24.20
N ARG A 127 -8.09 -2.73 24.91
CA ARG A 127 -7.44 -2.29 26.16
C ARG A 127 -6.30 -1.28 25.92
N ARG A 128 -5.51 -1.40 24.85
CA ARG A 128 -4.43 -0.44 24.53
C ARG A 128 -4.89 0.87 23.89
N ALA A 129 -6.10 0.91 23.34
CA ALA A 129 -6.64 2.08 22.62
C ALA A 129 -6.64 3.42 23.39
N PRO A 130 -6.74 3.49 24.73
CA PRO A 130 -6.54 4.74 25.46
C PRO A 130 -5.07 5.23 25.43
N VAL A 131 -4.11 4.32 25.61
CA VAL A 131 -2.67 4.65 25.62
C VAL A 131 -2.20 5.08 24.23
N PHE A 132 -2.63 4.36 23.19
CA PHE A 132 -2.36 4.73 21.80
C PHE A 132 -2.84 6.15 21.48
N ARG A 133 -4.09 6.48 21.81
CA ARG A 133 -4.67 7.81 21.58
C ARG A 133 -3.89 8.91 22.30
N ALA A 134 -3.55 8.71 23.57
CA ALA A 134 -2.80 9.70 24.35
C ALA A 134 -1.40 9.97 23.76
N LEU A 135 -0.73 8.94 23.24
CA LEU A 135 0.57 9.09 22.56
C LEU A 135 0.43 9.73 21.18
N HIS A 136 -0.60 9.39 20.41
CA HIS A 136 -0.89 9.99 19.11
C HIS A 136 -1.25 11.48 19.23
N GLU A 137 -2.15 11.84 20.15
CA GLU A 137 -2.50 13.23 20.47
C GLU A 137 -1.25 14.02 20.89
N ARG A 138 -0.37 13.42 21.71
CA ARG A 138 0.90 14.06 22.08
C ARG A 138 1.83 14.25 20.88
N ALA A 139 1.92 13.27 19.97
CA ALA A 139 2.72 13.39 18.76
C ALA A 139 2.21 14.54 17.85
N LEU A 140 0.90 14.64 17.65
CA LEU A 140 0.27 15.76 16.93
C LEU A 140 0.59 17.11 17.56
N ILE A 141 0.39 17.25 18.88
CA ILE A 141 0.70 18.50 19.61
C ILE A 141 2.16 18.92 19.39
N VAL A 142 3.11 17.99 19.59
CA VAL A 142 4.54 18.30 19.47
C VAL A 142 4.93 18.58 18.01
N ALA A 143 4.29 17.94 17.02
CA ALA A 143 4.46 18.23 15.60
C ALA A 143 3.99 19.65 15.22
N PHE A 144 2.85 20.09 15.74
CA PHE A 144 2.34 21.45 15.54
C PHE A 144 3.19 22.51 16.25
N GLU A 145 3.57 22.27 17.52
CA GLU A 145 4.45 23.16 18.30
C GLU A 145 5.81 23.35 17.61
N THR A 146 6.37 22.25 17.08
CA THR A 146 7.66 22.24 16.37
C THR A 146 7.55 22.77 14.92
N ARG A 147 6.33 22.86 14.36
CA ARG A 147 6.05 23.29 12.99
C ARG A 147 6.79 22.46 11.93
N ILE A 148 6.81 21.14 12.08
CA ILE A 148 7.57 20.23 11.20
C ILE A 148 7.29 20.43 9.70
N HIS A 149 6.11 20.95 9.34
CA HIS A 149 5.75 21.23 7.96
C HIS A 149 6.60 22.32 7.28
N LEU A 150 7.20 23.23 8.05
CA LEU A 150 8.03 24.32 7.53
C LEU A 150 9.51 23.93 7.34
N GLU A 151 10.02 23.01 8.16
CA GLU A 151 11.44 22.65 8.20
C GLU A 151 11.66 21.31 7.50
N VAL A 152 12.21 21.36 6.29
CA VAL A 152 12.60 20.17 5.52
C VAL A 152 13.77 19.48 6.22
N SER A 153 13.53 18.27 6.72
CA SER A 153 14.56 17.35 7.20
C SER A 153 14.08 15.91 7.04
N ASP A 154 14.99 14.94 7.09
CA ASP A 154 14.59 13.53 7.03
C ASP A 154 13.66 13.16 8.20
N TYR A 155 13.95 13.68 9.41
CA TYR A 155 13.11 13.53 10.60
C TYR A 155 11.71 14.15 10.43
N SER A 156 11.60 15.33 9.82
CA SER A 156 10.30 15.97 9.52
C SER A 156 9.50 15.15 8.51
N THR A 157 10.16 14.64 7.48
CA THR A 157 9.56 13.83 6.41
C THR A 157 9.03 12.51 6.97
N ALA A 158 9.89 11.79 7.69
CA ALA A 158 9.56 10.58 8.43
C ALA A 158 8.39 10.81 9.39
N SER A 159 8.43 11.88 10.18
CA SER A 159 7.34 12.24 11.12
C SER A 159 6.01 12.44 10.41
N CYS A 160 5.99 13.20 9.31
CA CYS A 160 4.78 13.43 8.53
C CYS A 160 4.23 12.12 7.93
N PHE A 161 5.10 11.22 7.45
CA PHE A 161 4.66 9.91 6.96
C PHE A 161 4.06 9.04 8.10
N VAL A 162 4.67 9.01 9.29
CA VAL A 162 4.06 8.31 10.45
C VAL A 162 2.71 8.92 10.79
N LEU A 163 2.60 10.25 10.81
CA LEU A 163 1.35 10.95 11.18
C LEU A 163 0.22 10.69 10.19
N GLU A 164 0.46 10.69 8.87
CA GLU A 164 -0.55 10.25 7.89
C GLU A 164 -1.01 8.81 8.17
N THR A 165 -0.05 7.90 8.44
CA THR A 165 -0.37 6.51 8.81
C THR A 165 -1.24 6.44 10.06
N LEU A 166 -0.92 7.21 11.12
CA LEU A 166 -1.66 7.21 12.39
C LEU A 166 -3.06 7.83 12.22
N GLU A 167 -3.21 8.92 11.47
CA GLU A 167 -4.51 9.53 11.17
C GLU A 167 -5.42 8.59 10.37
N GLU A 168 -4.87 7.85 9.39
CA GLU A 168 -5.62 6.81 8.67
C GLU A 168 -6.15 5.70 9.60
N CYS A 169 -5.46 5.42 10.70
CA CYS A 169 -5.88 4.44 11.69
C CYS A 169 -7.01 4.95 12.60
N GLU A 170 -7.10 6.27 12.83
CA GLU A 170 -8.12 6.88 13.70
C GLU A 170 -9.35 7.40 12.95
N SER A 171 -9.18 7.92 11.73
CA SER A 171 -10.26 8.49 10.89
C SER A 171 -11.47 7.55 10.76
N LEU A 172 -11.19 6.25 10.70
CA LEU A 172 -12.16 5.14 10.60
C LEU A 172 -13.01 4.91 11.87
N ARG A 173 -12.87 5.73 12.92
CA ARG A 173 -13.72 5.69 14.12
C ARG A 173 -14.79 6.79 14.13
N SER A 174 -14.56 7.87 13.40
CA SER A 174 -15.44 9.05 13.36
C SER A 174 -16.68 8.84 12.46
N SER A 175 -16.64 7.84 11.58
CA SER A 175 -17.76 7.39 10.72
C SER A 175 -18.95 6.78 11.48
N SER A 176 -18.85 6.62 12.80
CA SER A 176 -19.87 5.96 13.64
C SER A 176 -21.23 6.69 13.72
N THR A 177 -21.37 7.89 13.14
CA THR A 177 -22.68 8.49 12.86
C THR A 177 -23.27 7.83 11.61
N GLY A 178 -23.98 6.70 11.79
CA GLY A 178 -24.34 5.70 10.77
C GLY A 178 -25.25 6.11 9.59
N SER A 179 -25.10 7.31 9.05
CA SER A 179 -25.75 7.79 7.82
C SER A 179 -24.90 7.46 6.60
N ARG A 180 -25.16 6.28 6.00
CA ARG A 180 -24.62 5.78 4.71
C ARG A 180 -24.85 6.71 3.49
N LEU A 181 -25.50 7.86 3.67
CA LEU A 181 -25.80 8.85 2.64
C LEU A 181 -24.99 10.14 2.79
N THR A 182 -24.29 10.33 3.91
CA THR A 182 -23.42 11.50 4.17
C THR A 182 -21.93 11.21 4.00
N ASP A 183 -21.55 9.99 3.57
CA ASP A 183 -20.17 9.64 3.23
C ASP A 183 -19.56 10.56 2.15
N ILE A 184 -20.41 11.23 1.34
CA ILE A 184 -20.02 12.23 0.32
C ILE A 184 -19.44 13.52 0.96
N ALA A 185 -19.62 13.74 2.26
CA ALA A 185 -18.92 14.80 3.00
C ALA A 185 -17.58 14.30 3.59
N ALA A 186 -17.54 13.04 4.04
CA ALA A 186 -16.33 12.40 4.59
C ALA A 186 -15.25 12.14 3.51
N THR A 187 -15.62 12.10 2.24
CA THR A 187 -14.68 12.01 1.09
C THR A 187 -13.75 13.21 0.93
N SER A 188 -13.88 14.27 1.74
CA SER A 188 -12.96 15.42 1.77
C SER A 188 -11.93 15.37 2.91
N SER A 189 -11.46 14.16 3.25
CA SER A 189 -10.23 13.98 4.04
C SER A 189 -9.05 14.60 3.29
N SER A 190 -8.71 15.84 3.64
CA SER A 190 -7.39 16.40 3.37
C SER A 190 -6.33 15.43 3.90
N ARG A 191 -5.21 15.31 3.18
CA ARG A 191 -4.02 14.57 3.61
C ARG A 191 -2.90 15.56 3.93
N PRO A 192 -3.01 16.38 5.00
CA PRO A 192 -2.08 17.48 5.23
C PRO A 192 -0.65 16.96 5.46
N TRP A 193 -0.52 15.84 6.16
CA TRP A 193 0.76 15.18 6.37
C TRP A 193 1.27 14.53 5.08
N ALA A 194 0.42 13.93 4.24
CA ALA A 194 0.87 13.41 2.95
C ALA A 194 1.36 14.51 1.98
N VAL A 195 0.66 15.64 1.90
CA VAL A 195 1.12 16.80 1.12
C VAL A 195 2.47 17.30 1.64
N THR A 196 2.63 17.34 2.97
CA THR A 196 3.84 17.80 3.64
C THR A 196 5.02 16.86 3.38
N TYR A 197 4.90 15.55 3.64
CA TYR A 197 6.01 14.61 3.41
C TYR A 197 6.36 14.54 1.92
N MET A 198 5.38 14.58 1.00
CA MET A 198 5.68 14.63 -0.45
C MET A 198 6.42 15.91 -0.84
N SER A 199 6.11 17.05 -0.20
CA SER A 199 6.87 18.29 -0.42
C SER A 199 8.30 18.19 0.11
N HIS A 200 8.51 17.57 1.27
CA HIS A 200 9.86 17.37 1.82
C HIS A 200 10.66 16.35 1.01
N LEU A 201 10.07 15.23 0.59
CA LEU A 201 10.69 14.24 -0.30
C LEU A 201 11.23 14.88 -1.59
N ARG A 202 10.43 15.73 -2.25
CA ARG A 202 10.88 16.47 -3.45
C ARG A 202 12.10 17.35 -3.19
N SER A 203 12.16 17.98 -2.01
CA SER A 203 13.28 18.83 -1.61
C SER A 203 14.53 18.04 -1.23
N LEU A 204 14.38 16.90 -0.56
CA LEU A 204 15.47 16.03 -0.13
C LEU A 204 16.05 15.19 -1.28
N ALA A 205 15.22 14.71 -2.19
CA ALA A 205 15.63 13.82 -3.28
C ALA A 205 16.71 14.44 -4.20
N GLY A 206 16.72 15.76 -4.37
CA GLY A 206 17.78 16.48 -5.09
C GLY A 206 19.16 16.46 -4.41
N THR A 207 19.25 15.97 -3.16
CA THR A 207 20.50 15.87 -2.38
C THR A 207 21.00 14.43 -2.20
N TRP A 208 20.20 13.42 -2.54
CA TRP A 208 20.58 12.02 -2.39
C TRP A 208 21.63 11.61 -3.42
N THR A 209 22.84 11.32 -2.95
CA THR A 209 23.94 10.83 -3.79
C THR A 209 24.08 9.31 -3.66
N GLY A 210 24.15 8.61 -4.80
CA GLY A 210 24.43 7.18 -4.83
C GLY A 210 23.21 6.28 -4.68
N SER A 211 22.17 6.47 -5.51
CA SER A 211 21.11 5.48 -5.60
C SER A 211 21.65 4.13 -6.07
N THR A 212 21.05 3.07 -5.54
CA THR A 212 21.32 1.66 -5.87
C THR A 212 20.01 1.02 -6.32
N ASP A 213 20.08 -0.04 -7.13
CA ASP A 213 18.87 -0.75 -7.56
C ASP A 213 17.98 -1.20 -6.37
N GLU A 214 18.59 -1.53 -5.23
CA GLU A 214 17.91 -1.90 -3.98
C GLU A 214 17.19 -0.71 -3.35
N THR A 215 17.84 0.45 -3.22
CA THR A 215 17.21 1.66 -2.67
C THR A 215 16.09 2.16 -3.58
N ASP A 216 16.29 2.16 -4.90
CA ASP A 216 15.25 2.51 -5.88
C ASP A 216 14.04 1.55 -5.79
N ALA A 217 14.28 0.25 -5.55
CA ALA A 217 13.21 -0.75 -5.38
C ALA A 217 12.39 -0.49 -4.10
N LEU A 218 13.04 -0.19 -2.98
CA LEU A 218 12.39 0.15 -1.71
C LEU A 218 11.57 1.43 -1.84
N TRP A 219 12.13 2.46 -2.47
CA TRP A 219 11.43 3.71 -2.79
C TRP A 219 10.22 3.50 -3.69
N ALA A 220 10.35 2.69 -4.75
CA ALA A 220 9.22 2.33 -5.60
C ALA A 220 8.13 1.59 -4.81
N GLY A 221 8.50 0.72 -3.88
CA GLY A 221 7.59 0.03 -2.97
C GLY A 221 6.84 0.99 -2.03
N LEU A 222 7.51 2.01 -1.50
CA LEU A 222 6.90 3.04 -0.65
C LEU A 222 5.89 3.90 -1.43
N LEU A 223 6.28 4.40 -2.61
CA LEU A 223 5.38 5.16 -3.49
C LEU A 223 4.17 4.33 -3.94
N MET A 224 4.39 3.03 -4.21
CA MET A 224 3.32 2.07 -4.52
C MET A 224 2.36 1.88 -3.35
N ALA A 225 2.86 1.78 -2.12
CA ALA A 225 2.05 1.62 -0.92
C ALA A 225 1.19 2.86 -0.63
N ASP A 226 1.74 4.07 -0.72
CA ASP A 226 0.95 5.31 -0.59
C ASP A 226 -0.11 5.42 -1.69
N ALA A 227 0.27 5.25 -2.95
CA ALA A 227 -0.66 5.37 -4.08
C ALA A 227 -1.81 4.35 -3.99
N SER A 228 -1.50 3.10 -3.60
CA SER A 228 -2.49 2.03 -3.37
C SER A 228 -3.43 2.35 -2.20
N THR A 229 -2.90 2.95 -1.14
CA THR A 229 -3.67 3.36 0.04
C THR A 229 -4.61 4.51 -0.30
N ALA A 230 -4.14 5.51 -1.04
CA ALA A 230 -4.94 6.64 -1.51
C ALA A 230 -6.13 6.20 -2.38
N ILE A 231 -5.90 5.35 -3.41
CA ILE A 231 -7.00 4.87 -4.27
C ILE A 231 -8.02 4.02 -3.51
N LEU A 232 -7.59 3.18 -2.56
CA LEU A 232 -8.50 2.34 -1.75
C LEU A 232 -9.38 3.17 -0.83
N GLN A 233 -8.87 4.31 -0.35
CA GLN A 233 -9.59 5.29 0.48
C GLN A 233 -10.32 6.36 -0.36
N ARG A 234 -10.23 6.31 -1.69
CA ARG A 234 -10.74 7.34 -2.62
C ARG A 234 -10.16 8.74 -2.38
N LYS A 235 -8.98 8.84 -1.77
CA LYS A 235 -8.25 10.09 -1.54
C LYS A 235 -7.37 10.46 -2.76
N PRO A 236 -6.91 11.72 -2.88
CA PRO A 236 -5.97 12.12 -3.91
C PRO A 236 -4.65 11.36 -3.86
N VAL A 237 -4.20 10.86 -5.02
CA VAL A 237 -2.83 10.37 -5.23
C VAL A 237 -1.93 11.59 -5.43
N LEU A 238 -1.01 11.84 -4.50
CA LEU A 238 -0.19 13.07 -4.46
C LEU A 238 1.16 12.95 -5.18
N ILE A 239 1.50 11.73 -5.59
CA ILE A 239 2.71 11.38 -6.33
C ILE A 239 2.47 11.74 -7.80
N THR A 240 3.39 12.49 -8.41
CA THR A 240 3.38 12.79 -9.85
C THR A 240 4.33 11.83 -10.60
N HIS A 241 4.32 11.88 -11.94
CA HIS A 241 5.32 11.14 -12.73
C HIS A 241 6.74 11.67 -12.50
N ALA A 242 6.91 13.00 -12.35
CA ALA A 242 8.20 13.61 -12.09
C ALA A 242 8.77 13.17 -10.72
N ASP A 243 7.93 13.11 -9.68
CA ASP A 243 8.35 12.62 -8.36
C ASP A 243 8.85 11.18 -8.43
N GLN A 244 8.16 10.35 -9.21
CA GLN A 244 8.52 8.96 -9.38
C GLN A 244 9.88 8.80 -10.05
N LEU A 245 10.13 9.51 -11.16
CA LEU A 245 11.44 9.49 -11.83
C LEU A 245 12.57 10.09 -10.96
N LEU A 246 12.25 11.09 -10.14
CA LEU A 246 13.19 11.72 -9.21
C LEU A 246 13.58 10.78 -8.05
N ILE A 247 12.63 10.01 -7.54
CA ILE A 247 12.79 9.20 -6.31
C ILE A 247 13.21 7.75 -6.62
N THR A 248 12.79 7.18 -7.75
CA THR A 248 12.99 5.75 -8.09
C THR A 248 13.87 5.52 -9.31
N GLY A 249 14.58 6.55 -9.79
CA GLY A 249 15.43 6.49 -10.98
C GLY A 249 14.67 6.45 -12.32
N SER A 250 15.36 6.02 -13.38
CA SER A 250 14.84 6.02 -14.74
C SER A 250 13.61 5.13 -14.93
N GLU A 251 12.73 5.51 -15.87
CA GLU A 251 11.55 4.71 -16.24
C GLU A 251 11.96 3.28 -16.65
N PRO A 252 11.37 2.22 -16.06
CA PRO A 252 11.64 0.84 -16.43
C PRO A 252 11.01 0.46 -17.78
N PRO A 253 11.38 -0.71 -18.36
CA PRO A 253 10.70 -1.28 -19.52
C PRO A 253 9.19 -1.50 -19.25
N SER A 254 8.37 -1.63 -20.30
CA SER A 254 6.93 -1.84 -20.14
C SER A 254 6.57 -3.16 -19.44
N LEU A 255 5.35 -3.27 -18.91
CA LEU A 255 4.83 -4.49 -18.27
C LEU A 255 4.96 -5.73 -19.14
N GLU A 256 4.71 -5.58 -20.44
CA GLU A 256 4.81 -6.64 -21.44
C GLU A 256 6.26 -7.08 -21.61
N SER A 257 7.19 -6.11 -21.76
CA SER A 257 8.63 -6.38 -21.87
C SER A 257 9.23 -6.98 -20.59
N ILE A 258 8.73 -6.59 -19.42
CA ILE A 258 9.08 -7.21 -18.13
C ILE A 258 8.61 -8.67 -18.12
N LEU A 259 7.36 -8.94 -18.50
CA LEU A 259 6.83 -10.31 -18.54
C LEU A 259 7.60 -11.19 -19.54
N GLU A 260 7.88 -10.68 -20.74
CA GLU A 260 8.72 -11.34 -21.75
C GLU A 260 10.14 -11.63 -21.26
N THR A 261 10.69 -10.79 -20.39
CA THR A 261 12.00 -11.00 -19.76
C THR A 261 11.94 -12.04 -18.64
N LEU A 262 10.91 -11.99 -17.80
CA LEU A 262 10.77 -12.88 -16.63
C LEU A 262 10.37 -14.32 -17.02
N LEU A 263 9.61 -14.53 -18.11
CA LEU A 263 9.20 -15.86 -18.57
C LEU A 263 10.37 -16.84 -18.84
N PRO A 264 11.36 -16.53 -19.71
CA PRO A 264 12.50 -17.41 -19.95
C PRO A 264 13.42 -17.49 -18.73
N MET A 265 13.49 -16.44 -17.91
CA MET A 265 14.19 -16.50 -16.63
C MET A 265 13.53 -17.54 -15.70
N ALA A 266 12.21 -17.54 -15.53
CA ALA A 266 11.51 -18.49 -14.67
C ALA A 266 11.67 -19.97 -15.10
N GLN A 267 11.90 -20.22 -16.39
CA GLN A 267 12.18 -21.57 -16.92
C GLN A 267 13.62 -22.04 -16.67
N THR A 268 14.56 -21.12 -16.45
CA THR A 268 16.00 -21.40 -16.36
C THR A 268 16.63 -21.06 -15.00
N ALA A 269 15.94 -20.26 -14.19
CA ALA A 269 16.42 -19.76 -12.92
C ALA A 269 16.50 -20.86 -11.88
N LYS A 270 17.73 -21.23 -11.54
CA LYS A 270 18.04 -21.97 -10.31
C LYS A 270 17.95 -21.11 -9.04
N ASN A 271 17.58 -19.83 -9.18
CA ASN A 271 17.56 -18.85 -8.10
C ASN A 271 16.35 -17.91 -8.20
N ALA A 272 15.33 -18.16 -7.38
CA ALA A 272 14.12 -17.33 -7.29
C ALA A 272 14.41 -15.90 -6.81
N VAL A 273 15.50 -15.67 -6.06
CA VAL A 273 15.90 -14.34 -5.57
C VAL A 273 16.23 -13.41 -6.74
N GLN A 274 16.99 -13.89 -7.71
CA GLN A 274 17.35 -13.11 -8.91
C GLN A 274 16.13 -12.79 -9.77
N LEU A 275 15.25 -13.77 -10.00
CA LEU A 275 14.00 -13.55 -10.74
C LEU A 275 13.12 -12.48 -10.08
N THR A 276 12.99 -12.56 -8.75
CA THR A 276 12.18 -11.63 -7.96
C THR A 276 12.74 -10.20 -8.07
N TRP A 277 14.01 -9.99 -7.73
CA TRP A 277 14.59 -8.64 -7.71
C TRP A 277 14.61 -7.95 -9.09
N THR A 278 14.78 -8.69 -10.18
CA THR A 278 14.63 -8.16 -11.54
C THR A 278 13.21 -7.62 -11.82
N GLY A 279 12.18 -8.23 -11.23
CA GLY A 279 10.78 -7.83 -11.42
C GLY A 279 10.26 -6.75 -10.46
N VAL A 280 10.82 -6.66 -9.24
CA VAL A 280 10.26 -5.87 -8.11
C VAL A 280 10.18 -4.37 -8.39
N ARG A 281 11.31 -3.70 -8.68
CA ARG A 281 11.33 -2.25 -8.95
C ARG A 281 10.44 -1.87 -10.14
N PRO A 282 10.55 -2.54 -11.31
CA PRO A 282 9.67 -2.27 -12.45
C PRO A 282 8.17 -2.46 -12.14
N PHE A 283 7.82 -3.48 -11.38
CA PHE A 283 6.43 -3.74 -10.99
C PHE A 283 5.87 -2.64 -10.08
N PHE A 284 6.58 -2.28 -9.00
CA PHE A 284 6.15 -1.22 -8.09
C PHE A 284 6.03 0.13 -8.81
N PHE A 285 6.94 0.42 -9.74
CA PHE A 285 6.85 1.60 -10.59
C PHE A 285 5.54 1.61 -11.37
N HIS A 286 5.19 0.49 -12.03
CA HIS A 286 3.96 0.41 -12.81
C HIS A 286 2.68 0.39 -11.99
N VAL A 287 2.66 -0.22 -10.80
CA VAL A 287 1.50 -0.12 -9.89
C VAL A 287 1.27 1.34 -9.48
N THR A 288 2.33 2.08 -9.15
CA THR A 288 2.24 3.52 -8.84
C THR A 288 1.71 4.33 -10.03
N ARG A 289 2.21 4.07 -11.24
CA ARG A 289 1.70 4.70 -12.47
C ARG A 289 0.21 4.40 -12.66
N LEU A 290 -0.19 3.15 -12.53
CA LEU A 290 -1.57 2.71 -12.70
C LEU A 290 -2.48 3.30 -11.61
N ALA A 291 -2.03 3.43 -10.36
CA ALA A 291 -2.80 4.09 -9.30
C ALA A 291 -3.09 5.57 -9.64
N ARG A 292 -2.11 6.31 -10.19
CA ARG A 292 -2.34 7.68 -10.70
C ARG A 292 -3.36 7.69 -11.82
N GLU A 293 -3.19 6.84 -12.84
CA GLU A 293 -4.09 6.81 -14.00
C GLU A 293 -5.52 6.38 -13.63
N LEU A 294 -5.67 5.45 -12.69
CA LEU A 294 -6.94 5.05 -12.11
C LEU A 294 -7.63 6.26 -11.45
N TYR A 295 -6.89 7.02 -10.63
CA TYR A 295 -7.40 8.24 -10.01
C TYR A 295 -7.76 9.32 -11.04
N GLU A 296 -6.85 9.68 -11.93
CA GLU A 296 -7.05 10.75 -12.91
C GLU A 296 -8.18 10.47 -13.91
N LYS A 297 -8.36 9.21 -14.34
CA LYS A 297 -9.23 8.85 -15.47
C LYS A 297 -10.52 8.13 -15.07
N ILE A 298 -10.59 7.51 -13.88
CA ILE A 298 -11.70 6.62 -13.49
C ILE A 298 -12.28 6.98 -12.11
N THR A 299 -11.48 7.02 -11.05
CA THR A 299 -11.94 7.04 -9.64
C THR A 299 -11.85 8.40 -8.95
N GLY A 300 -11.10 9.37 -9.47
CA GLY A 300 -10.94 10.68 -8.85
C GLY A 300 -12.12 11.62 -9.08
N ASP A 301 -12.22 12.67 -8.28
CA ASP A 301 -13.38 13.56 -8.29
C ASP A 301 -13.59 14.31 -9.60
N TYR A 302 -12.52 14.55 -10.37
CA TYR A 302 -12.63 15.06 -11.73
C TYR A 302 -13.23 14.00 -12.67
N ALA A 303 -12.70 12.78 -12.66
CA ALA A 303 -13.18 11.68 -13.49
C ALA A 303 -14.65 11.34 -13.18
N ARG A 304 -15.08 11.40 -11.91
CA ARG A 304 -16.48 11.16 -11.50
C ARG A 304 -17.48 12.17 -12.04
N ARG A 305 -17.05 13.39 -12.36
CA ARG A 305 -17.90 14.43 -12.98
C ARG A 305 -18.09 14.24 -14.49
N HIS A 306 -17.48 13.21 -15.07
CA HIS A 306 -17.52 12.92 -16.50
C HIS A 306 -18.03 11.48 -16.75
N PRO A 307 -18.64 11.23 -17.93
CA PRO A 307 -18.94 9.87 -18.38
C PRO A 307 -17.70 8.98 -18.34
N ILE A 308 -17.88 7.70 -18.04
CA ILE A 308 -16.75 6.78 -17.90
C ILE A 308 -16.04 6.57 -19.24
N SER A 309 -14.71 6.73 -19.24
CA SER A 309 -13.89 6.42 -20.41
C SER A 309 -13.68 4.91 -20.52
N GLU A 310 -14.50 4.25 -21.33
CA GLU A 310 -14.44 2.80 -21.52
C GLU A 310 -13.07 2.31 -21.99
N ALA A 311 -12.42 3.06 -22.90
CA ALA A 311 -11.07 2.76 -23.36
C ALA A 311 -10.05 2.83 -22.21
N SER A 312 -10.23 3.75 -21.26
CA SER A 312 -9.38 3.81 -20.07
C SER A 312 -9.61 2.61 -19.15
N VAL A 313 -10.86 2.15 -18.98
CA VAL A 313 -11.16 0.94 -18.19
C VAL A 313 -10.60 -0.33 -18.86
N ILE A 314 -10.77 -0.50 -20.17
CA ILE A 314 -10.25 -1.66 -20.92
C ILE A 314 -8.73 -1.72 -20.86
N ASN A 315 -8.04 -0.59 -21.12
CA ASN A 315 -6.58 -0.52 -21.02
C ASN A 315 -6.10 -0.82 -19.59
N PHE A 316 -6.84 -0.38 -18.57
CA PHE A 316 -6.54 -0.66 -17.18
C PHE A 316 -6.71 -2.15 -16.83
N ILE A 317 -7.80 -2.78 -17.26
CA ILE A 317 -8.02 -4.24 -17.09
C ILE A 317 -6.93 -5.06 -17.81
N SER A 318 -6.50 -4.63 -19.00
CA SER A 318 -5.38 -5.26 -19.72
C SER A 318 -4.09 -5.20 -18.88
N ALA A 319 -3.74 -4.01 -18.37
CA ALA A 319 -2.55 -3.84 -17.53
C ALA A 319 -2.62 -4.64 -16.21
N LEU A 320 -3.81 -4.75 -15.59
CA LEU A 320 -4.03 -5.62 -14.43
C LEU A 320 -3.83 -7.10 -14.76
N THR A 321 -4.24 -7.54 -15.96
CA THR A 321 -3.99 -8.91 -16.43
C THR A 321 -2.49 -9.18 -16.55
N THR A 322 -1.71 -8.24 -17.13
CA THR A 322 -0.24 -8.37 -17.22
C THR A 322 0.42 -8.40 -15.83
N LEU A 323 -0.02 -7.52 -14.89
CA LEU A 323 0.45 -7.56 -13.49
C LEU A 323 0.15 -8.90 -12.81
N ARG A 324 -1.06 -9.45 -13.00
CA ARG A 324 -1.47 -10.75 -12.44
C ARG A 324 -0.60 -11.89 -12.96
N SER A 325 -0.25 -11.87 -14.24
CA SER A 325 0.67 -12.84 -14.86
C SER A 325 2.07 -12.76 -14.24
N ILE A 326 2.62 -11.55 -14.04
CA ILE A 326 3.93 -11.37 -13.39
C ILE A 326 3.90 -11.89 -11.93
N VAL A 327 2.88 -11.52 -11.16
CA VAL A 327 2.71 -11.98 -9.76
C VAL A 327 2.57 -13.49 -9.70
N SER A 328 1.75 -14.09 -10.60
CA SER A 328 1.53 -15.54 -10.63
C SER A 328 2.79 -16.31 -11.02
N LEU A 329 3.58 -15.80 -11.98
CA LEU A 329 4.86 -16.37 -12.38
C LEU A 329 5.86 -16.40 -11.21
N LEU A 330 5.94 -15.34 -10.42
CA LEU A 330 6.79 -15.31 -9.22
C LEU A 330 6.29 -16.25 -8.12
N PHE A 331 4.97 -16.36 -7.96
CA PHE A 331 4.37 -17.31 -7.02
C PHE A 331 4.69 -18.78 -7.33
N THR A 332 4.87 -19.19 -8.60
CA THR A 332 5.25 -20.59 -8.91
C THR A 332 6.66 -20.95 -8.46
N GLN A 333 7.48 -19.96 -8.08
CA GLN A 333 8.87 -20.15 -7.63
C GLN A 333 9.00 -20.18 -6.10
N ILE A 334 7.91 -19.95 -5.35
CA ILE A 334 7.89 -20.06 -3.89
C ILE A 334 7.41 -21.46 -3.52
N ASP A 335 8.25 -22.23 -2.84
CA ASP A 335 7.79 -23.43 -2.15
C ASP A 335 6.99 -23.04 -0.89
N PHE A 336 5.67 -23.24 -0.97
CA PHE A 336 4.73 -23.07 0.14
C PHE A 336 4.69 -24.33 1.01
N GLN A 337 5.83 -24.74 1.57
CA GLN A 337 5.83 -25.76 2.63
C GLN A 337 5.12 -25.20 3.87
N VAL A 338 3.81 -25.45 3.93
CA VAL A 338 3.01 -25.30 5.14
C VAL A 338 3.45 -26.42 6.08
N ASP A 339 4.46 -26.14 6.91
CA ASP A 339 4.92 -27.07 7.94
C ASP A 339 3.72 -27.38 8.87
N PRO A 340 3.11 -28.58 8.78
CA PRO A 340 1.82 -28.85 9.42
C PRO A 340 1.98 -29.06 10.93
N ASN A 341 3.23 -29.11 11.42
CA ASN A 341 3.52 -29.39 12.81
C ASN A 341 4.77 -28.59 13.25
N PRO A 342 4.65 -27.28 13.54
CA PRO A 342 5.78 -26.38 13.85
C PRO A 342 6.41 -26.64 15.24
N VAL A 343 6.26 -27.86 15.77
CA VAL A 343 6.63 -28.31 17.12
C VAL A 343 8.03 -28.95 17.13
N SER A 344 8.54 -29.46 15.99
CA SER A 344 9.81 -30.21 15.93
C SER A 344 10.85 -29.61 14.96
N LYS A 345 11.20 -28.33 15.16
CA LYS A 345 12.53 -27.83 14.75
C LYS A 345 13.28 -27.33 15.97
N ASP A 346 14.25 -28.14 16.39
CA ASP A 346 15.18 -27.82 17.46
C ASP A 346 15.79 -26.43 17.28
N LEU A 347 16.00 -25.73 18.39
CA LEU A 347 16.65 -24.41 18.44
C LEU A 347 18.16 -24.44 18.08
N SER A 348 18.66 -25.58 17.57
CA SER A 348 20.05 -25.78 17.18
C SER A 348 20.28 -25.46 15.69
N GLY A 349 20.71 -24.23 15.41
CA GLY A 349 21.43 -23.90 14.17
C GLY A 349 20.63 -24.05 12.87
N VAL A 350 19.70 -23.13 12.61
CA VAL A 350 18.97 -23.04 11.33
C VAL A 350 19.96 -22.98 10.15
N ARG A 351 19.80 -23.90 9.19
CA ARG A 351 20.64 -23.96 7.97
C ARG A 351 20.43 -22.71 7.09
N PRO A 352 21.49 -22.14 6.49
CA PRO A 352 21.34 -20.99 5.58
C PRO A 352 20.52 -21.29 4.31
N ALA A 353 20.44 -22.56 3.88
CA ALA A 353 19.83 -22.95 2.61
C ALA A 353 18.29 -23.00 2.63
N ASP A 354 17.66 -23.09 3.80
CA ASP A 354 16.19 -23.10 3.92
C ASP A 354 15.60 -21.67 3.85
N ARG A 355 16.46 -20.64 3.78
CA ARG A 355 16.10 -19.25 3.53
C ARG A 355 15.92 -18.99 2.03
N ILE A 356 14.86 -19.52 1.42
CA ILE A 356 14.27 -18.77 0.30
C ILE A 356 13.72 -17.49 0.91
N ASP A 357 14.32 -16.38 0.48
CA ASP A 357 14.55 -15.20 1.31
C ASP A 357 13.26 -14.60 1.91
N GLU A 358 13.33 -14.15 3.16
CA GLU A 358 12.23 -13.38 3.77
C GLU A 358 11.97 -12.12 2.92
N ALA A 359 13.03 -11.53 2.38
CA ALA A 359 12.95 -10.42 1.43
C ALA A 359 12.19 -10.78 0.13
N VAL A 360 12.30 -12.01 -0.38
CA VAL A 360 11.55 -12.47 -1.56
C VAL A 360 10.06 -12.64 -1.24
N ARG A 361 9.73 -13.18 -0.06
CA ARG A 361 8.34 -13.29 0.41
C ARG A 361 7.71 -11.91 0.64
N SER A 362 8.44 -11.00 1.27
CA SER A 362 8.09 -9.58 1.45
C SER A 362 7.88 -8.87 0.11
N ALA A 363 8.78 -9.06 -0.85
CA ALA A 363 8.67 -8.52 -2.19
C ALA A 363 7.39 -8.98 -2.90
N ILE A 364 7.15 -10.29 -2.97
CA ILE A 364 5.99 -10.86 -3.67
C ILE A 364 4.69 -10.54 -2.93
N PHE A 365 4.71 -10.40 -1.60
CA PHE A 365 3.59 -9.85 -0.84
C PHE A 365 3.29 -8.41 -1.30
N GLY A 366 4.30 -7.54 -1.34
CA GLY A 366 4.13 -6.14 -1.75
C GLY A 366 3.57 -6.04 -3.17
N MET A 367 4.03 -6.90 -4.07
CA MET A 367 3.53 -6.96 -5.45
C MET A 367 2.06 -7.41 -5.49
N SER A 368 1.70 -8.41 -4.69
CA SER A 368 0.33 -8.92 -4.61
C SER A 368 -0.63 -7.90 -3.97
N VAL A 369 -0.20 -7.16 -2.95
CA VAL A 369 -0.99 -6.05 -2.39
C VAL A 369 -1.16 -4.92 -3.40
N GLY A 370 -0.11 -4.53 -4.14
CA GLY A 370 -0.21 -3.52 -5.18
C GLY A 370 -1.23 -3.89 -6.26
N PHE A 371 -1.14 -5.11 -6.80
CA PHE A 371 -2.10 -5.64 -7.78
C PHE A 371 -3.53 -5.69 -7.22
N THR A 372 -3.74 -6.35 -6.07
CA THR A 372 -5.08 -6.53 -5.50
C THR A 372 -5.72 -5.21 -5.06
N SER A 373 -4.93 -4.21 -4.65
CA SER A 373 -5.42 -2.87 -4.32
C SER A 373 -6.01 -2.16 -5.54
N LEU A 374 -5.34 -2.24 -6.70
CA LEU A 374 -5.85 -1.66 -7.96
C LEU A 374 -7.14 -2.36 -8.42
N VAL A 375 -7.20 -3.69 -8.35
CA VAL A 375 -8.39 -4.49 -8.71
C VAL A 375 -9.59 -4.09 -7.85
N LEU A 376 -9.41 -4.06 -6.53
CA LEU A 376 -10.47 -3.72 -5.58
C LEU A 376 -10.93 -2.26 -5.73
N ALA A 377 -10.01 -1.32 -5.97
CA ALA A 377 -10.34 0.07 -6.22
C ALA A 377 -11.15 0.26 -7.51
N LEU A 378 -10.79 -0.45 -8.60
CA LEU A 378 -11.57 -0.45 -9.84
C LEU A 378 -12.98 -1.00 -9.62
N HIS A 379 -13.10 -2.19 -9.02
CA HIS A 379 -14.40 -2.81 -8.74
C HIS A 379 -15.31 -1.89 -7.91
N ARG A 380 -14.78 -1.31 -6.82
CA ARG A 380 -15.52 -0.38 -5.95
C ARG A 380 -15.98 0.89 -6.66
N GLU A 381 -15.26 1.37 -7.68
CA GLU A 381 -15.71 2.51 -8.48
C GLU A 381 -16.77 2.11 -9.51
N MET A 382 -16.64 0.95 -10.16
CA MET A 382 -17.66 0.45 -11.10
C MET A 382 -19.02 0.22 -10.42
N GLU A 383 -19.03 -0.34 -9.20
CA GLU A 383 -20.24 -0.47 -8.40
C GLU A 383 -20.80 0.90 -7.97
N TYR A 384 -19.95 1.84 -7.58
CA TYR A 384 -20.38 3.19 -7.20
C TYR A 384 -21.00 3.96 -8.37
N ARG A 385 -20.40 3.88 -9.57
CA ARG A 385 -20.95 4.49 -10.79
C ARG A 385 -22.28 3.86 -11.17
N ALA A 386 -22.42 2.53 -11.12
CA ALA A 386 -23.69 1.87 -11.38
C ALA A 386 -24.82 2.36 -10.44
N VAL A 387 -24.53 2.60 -9.15
CA VAL A 387 -25.50 3.17 -8.20
C VAL A 387 -25.78 4.65 -8.47
N ALA A 388 -24.81 5.43 -8.94
CA ALA A 388 -24.98 6.84 -9.30
C ALA A 388 -25.78 7.02 -10.60
N ASP A 389 -25.38 6.33 -11.67
CA ASP A 389 -26.04 6.35 -12.99
C ASP A 389 -27.53 5.94 -12.88
N SER A 390 -27.85 4.99 -11.99
CA SER A 390 -29.21 4.57 -11.69
C SER A 390 -30.10 5.64 -11.04
N ARG A 391 -29.51 6.68 -10.43
CA ARG A 391 -30.25 7.79 -9.81
C ARG A 391 -30.51 8.92 -10.79
N ASP A 392 -29.57 9.18 -11.69
CA ASP A 392 -29.65 10.32 -12.60
C ASP A 392 -30.61 10.07 -13.78
N GLY A 393 -30.86 8.81 -14.16
CA GLY A 393 -31.97 8.40 -15.03
C GLY A 393 -31.97 8.93 -16.48
N ILE A 394 -30.92 9.66 -16.87
CA ILE A 394 -30.81 10.39 -18.15
C ILE A 394 -29.91 9.67 -19.17
N GLN A 395 -29.24 8.57 -18.78
CA GLN A 395 -28.34 7.83 -19.68
C GLN A 395 -29.07 6.97 -20.70
N SER A 396 -28.45 6.80 -21.88
CA SER A 396 -28.97 5.90 -22.91
C SER A 396 -28.85 4.42 -22.49
N GLU A 397 -29.81 3.60 -22.90
CA GLU A 397 -29.82 2.16 -22.65
C GLU A 397 -28.52 1.47 -23.10
N TRP A 398 -27.95 1.92 -24.23
CA TRP A 398 -26.67 1.46 -24.74
C TRP A 398 -25.49 1.79 -23.80
N THR A 399 -25.47 3.00 -23.24
CA THR A 399 -24.45 3.40 -22.24
C THR A 399 -24.55 2.53 -20.99
N LEU A 400 -25.77 2.31 -20.48
CA LEU A 400 -26.02 1.46 -19.32
C LEU A 400 -25.57 0.02 -19.56
N ALA A 401 -25.85 -0.55 -20.74
CA ALA A 401 -25.41 -1.90 -21.11
C ALA A 401 -23.88 -2.04 -21.16
N ARG A 402 -23.17 -1.01 -21.67
CA ARG A 402 -21.69 -1.01 -21.73
C ARG A 402 -21.06 -0.84 -20.36
N THR A 403 -21.56 0.08 -19.53
CA THR A 403 -21.13 0.21 -18.13
C THR A 403 -21.37 -1.09 -17.34
N ALA A 404 -22.50 -1.76 -17.57
CA ALA A 404 -22.80 -3.06 -16.95
C ALA A 404 -21.82 -4.18 -17.39
N LEU A 405 -21.39 -4.20 -18.65
CA LEU A 405 -20.36 -5.12 -19.15
C LEU A 405 -19.00 -4.87 -18.47
N LEU A 406 -18.55 -3.62 -18.43
CA LEU A 406 -17.30 -3.23 -17.75
C LEU A 406 -17.34 -3.56 -16.26
N ARG A 407 -18.49 -3.34 -15.60
CA ARG A 407 -18.72 -3.71 -14.19
C ARG A 407 -18.59 -5.22 -13.99
N ARG A 408 -19.20 -6.03 -14.86
CA ARG A 408 -19.08 -7.50 -14.83
C ARG A 408 -17.62 -7.96 -15.04
N GLN A 409 -16.85 -7.32 -15.91
CA GLN A 409 -15.43 -7.62 -16.11
C GLN A 409 -14.59 -7.28 -14.88
N ALA A 410 -14.76 -6.08 -14.30
CA ALA A 410 -14.08 -5.67 -13.07
C ALA A 410 -14.45 -6.57 -11.87
N HIS A 411 -15.72 -6.99 -11.80
CA HIS A 411 -16.20 -7.94 -10.80
C HIS A 411 -15.62 -9.34 -10.97
N SER A 412 -15.54 -9.87 -12.20
CA SER A 412 -14.87 -11.15 -12.48
C SER A 412 -13.40 -11.10 -12.06
N LEU A 413 -12.68 -10.04 -12.42
CA LEU A 413 -11.29 -9.86 -12.02
C LEU A 413 -11.12 -9.76 -10.49
N ALA A 414 -12.05 -9.11 -9.79
CA ALA A 414 -12.06 -9.06 -8.34
C ALA A 414 -12.36 -10.43 -7.71
N SER A 415 -13.33 -11.17 -8.24
CA SER A 415 -13.65 -12.56 -7.87
C SER A 415 -12.40 -13.43 -7.92
N ASP A 416 -11.68 -13.41 -9.04
CA ASP A 416 -10.54 -14.29 -9.25
C ASP A 416 -9.33 -13.87 -8.38
N ALA A 417 -9.19 -12.57 -8.09
CA ALA A 417 -8.14 -12.04 -7.22
C ALA A 417 -8.33 -12.38 -5.73
N VAL A 418 -9.50 -12.90 -5.30
CA VAL A 418 -9.72 -13.36 -3.92
C VAL A 418 -8.74 -14.49 -3.54
N GLU A 419 -8.41 -15.38 -4.48
CA GLU A 419 -7.41 -16.43 -4.26
C GLU A 419 -6.00 -15.83 -4.13
N ASP A 420 -5.70 -14.78 -4.90
CA ASP A 420 -4.42 -14.07 -4.85
C ASP A 420 -4.24 -13.37 -3.49
N VAL A 421 -5.31 -12.80 -2.93
CA VAL A 421 -5.36 -12.29 -1.54
C VAL A 421 -5.11 -13.41 -0.52
N ALA A 422 -5.71 -14.59 -0.70
CA ALA A 422 -5.49 -15.73 0.19
C ALA A 422 -4.04 -16.26 0.14
N ARG A 423 -3.43 -16.29 -1.06
CA ARG A 423 -2.00 -16.61 -1.25
C ARG A 423 -1.11 -15.57 -0.58
N THR A 424 -1.47 -14.30 -0.71
CA THR A 424 -0.75 -13.15 -0.11
C THR A 424 -0.62 -13.29 1.41
N PHE A 425 -1.67 -13.68 2.14
CA PHE A 425 -1.57 -13.90 3.58
C PHE A 425 -0.72 -15.10 3.99
N LYS A 426 -0.48 -16.09 3.12
CA LYS A 426 0.44 -17.21 3.39
C LYS A 426 1.92 -16.80 3.32
N LEU A 427 2.25 -15.65 2.71
CA LEU A 427 3.62 -15.16 2.61
C LEU A 427 4.14 -14.54 3.92
N ILE A 428 3.24 -14.08 4.78
CA ILE A 428 3.60 -13.32 5.98
C ILE A 428 3.77 -14.26 7.19
N PRO A 429 4.90 -14.13 7.93
CA PRO A 429 5.03 -14.52 9.32
C PRO A 429 3.87 -14.04 10.21
N TYR A 430 2.86 -14.90 10.34
CA TYR A 430 1.82 -14.72 11.34
C TYR A 430 2.42 -14.91 12.76
N PRO A 431 2.05 -14.09 13.76
CA PRO A 431 1.26 -12.85 13.65
C PRO A 431 1.97 -11.49 13.54
N PRO A 432 3.25 -11.23 13.92
CA PRO A 432 3.69 -9.85 14.19
C PRO A 432 3.57 -8.91 12.99
N GLN A 433 3.96 -9.39 11.81
CA GLN A 433 3.89 -8.61 10.58
C GLN A 433 2.44 -8.38 10.10
N THR A 434 1.49 -9.25 10.45
CA THR A 434 0.06 -9.04 10.13
C THR A 434 -0.55 -7.85 10.89
N MET A 435 -0.02 -7.52 12.07
CA MET A 435 -0.53 -6.44 12.93
C MET A 435 -0.30 -5.03 12.36
N HIS A 436 0.62 -4.91 11.41
CA HIS A 436 0.99 -3.65 10.74
C HIS A 436 0.27 -3.41 9.41
N LEU A 437 -0.39 -4.43 8.85
CA LEU A 437 -0.93 -4.37 7.50
C LEU A 437 -1.97 -3.27 7.30
N GLY A 438 -2.02 -2.77 6.06
CA GLY A 438 -2.98 -1.78 5.59
C GLY A 438 -4.42 -2.27 5.75
N TRP A 439 -5.04 -1.88 6.87
CA TRP A 439 -6.40 -2.25 7.26
C TRP A 439 -7.42 -2.13 6.13
N ASN A 440 -7.36 -1.04 5.37
CA ASN A 440 -8.37 -0.68 4.38
C ASN A 440 -8.48 -1.65 3.20
N GLY A 441 -7.37 -2.27 2.78
CA GLY A 441 -7.38 -3.31 1.75
C GLY A 441 -8.01 -4.60 2.26
N ILE A 442 -7.59 -5.05 3.45
CA ILE A 442 -8.06 -6.30 4.09
C ILE A 442 -9.55 -6.21 4.41
N ARG A 443 -9.98 -5.09 5.00
CA ARG A 443 -11.39 -4.73 5.19
C ARG A 443 -12.17 -4.81 3.88
N GLY A 444 -11.67 -4.19 2.81
CA GLY A 444 -12.41 -4.11 1.56
C GLY A 444 -12.54 -5.45 0.83
N TRP A 445 -11.54 -6.32 0.96
CA TRP A 445 -11.64 -7.71 0.50
C TRP A 445 -12.60 -8.55 1.34
N ALA A 446 -12.63 -8.35 2.66
CA ALA A 446 -13.62 -8.99 3.52
C ALA A 446 -15.06 -8.51 3.24
N GLU A 447 -15.26 -7.21 3.00
CA GLU A 447 -16.54 -6.64 2.55
C GLU A 447 -16.97 -7.24 1.19
N PHE A 448 -16.05 -7.37 0.23
CA PHE A 448 -16.31 -8.03 -1.05
C PHE A 448 -16.77 -9.47 -0.86
N CYS A 449 -16.00 -10.28 -0.13
CA CYS A 449 -16.31 -11.69 0.14
C CYS A 449 -17.63 -11.88 0.93
N LEU A 450 -17.96 -10.96 1.85
CA LEU A 450 -19.25 -10.97 2.54
C LEU A 450 -20.42 -10.66 1.62
N ASN A 451 -20.31 -9.64 0.77
CA ASN A 451 -21.38 -9.29 -0.17
C ASN A 451 -21.64 -10.43 -1.16
N GLU A 452 -20.58 -11.12 -1.59
CA GLU A 452 -20.66 -12.31 -2.43
C GLU A 452 -21.36 -13.49 -1.70
N ALA A 453 -21.02 -13.73 -0.43
CA ALA A 453 -21.68 -14.76 0.38
C ALA A 453 -23.15 -14.42 0.68
N ASP A 454 -23.45 -13.15 0.98
CA ASP A 454 -24.82 -12.64 1.15
C ASP A 454 -25.65 -12.81 -0.14
N ALA A 455 -25.06 -12.58 -1.31
CA ALA A 455 -25.72 -12.76 -2.61
C ALA A 455 -25.90 -14.23 -3.02
N ALA A 456 -24.95 -15.10 -2.66
CA ALA A 456 -25.03 -16.54 -2.93
C ALA A 456 -25.86 -17.34 -1.90
N GLY A 457 -26.20 -16.73 -0.75
CA GLY A 457 -26.87 -17.41 0.37
C GLY A 457 -25.94 -18.27 1.23
N GLY A 458 -24.63 -18.05 1.15
CA GLY A 458 -23.59 -18.79 1.88
C GLY A 458 -22.21 -18.62 1.24
N ILE A 459 -21.15 -19.08 1.91
CA ILE A 459 -19.78 -19.00 1.39
C ILE A 459 -19.62 -19.99 0.21
N PRO A 460 -19.22 -19.56 -1.00
CA PRO A 460 -18.95 -20.47 -2.10
C PRO A 460 -17.80 -21.44 -1.75
N PRO A 461 -17.90 -22.77 -2.01
CA PRO A 461 -16.90 -23.75 -1.59
C PRO A 461 -15.45 -23.41 -2.01
N ALA A 462 -15.26 -22.96 -3.25
CA ALA A 462 -13.96 -22.53 -3.77
C ALA A 462 -13.31 -21.37 -2.97
N ARG A 463 -14.12 -20.56 -2.27
CA ARG A 463 -13.65 -19.38 -1.52
C ARG A 463 -13.54 -19.60 -0.01
N ILE A 464 -13.90 -20.76 0.54
CA ILE A 464 -13.85 -21.03 1.99
C ILE A 464 -12.46 -20.76 2.57
N VAL A 465 -11.39 -21.21 1.90
CA VAL A 465 -10.00 -21.00 2.35
C VAL A 465 -9.65 -19.51 2.38
N ALA A 466 -10.04 -18.75 1.36
CA ALA A 466 -9.78 -17.31 1.28
C ALA A 466 -10.56 -16.52 2.33
N PHE A 467 -11.82 -16.89 2.55
CA PHE A 467 -12.69 -16.33 3.58
C PHE A 467 -12.11 -16.56 4.99
N GLY A 468 -11.63 -17.78 5.27
CA GLY A 468 -10.92 -18.12 6.51
C GLY A 468 -9.63 -17.32 6.69
N CYS A 469 -8.77 -17.23 5.66
CA CYS A 469 -7.56 -16.40 5.70
C CYS A 469 -7.86 -14.92 6.02
N LEU A 470 -8.90 -14.35 5.41
CA LEU A 470 -9.35 -12.98 5.69
C LEU A 470 -9.82 -12.84 7.14
N LEU A 471 -10.70 -13.73 7.61
CA LEU A 471 -11.24 -13.74 8.97
C LEU A 471 -10.14 -13.85 10.05
N ASP A 472 -9.20 -14.78 9.88
CA ASP A 472 -8.02 -14.94 10.75
C ASP A 472 -7.20 -13.64 10.83
N THR A 473 -7.05 -12.97 9.69
CA THR A 473 -6.25 -11.73 9.58
C THR A 473 -6.98 -10.54 10.18
N LEU A 474 -8.30 -10.42 10.00
CA LEU A 474 -9.12 -9.41 10.69
C LEU A 474 -9.04 -9.58 12.21
N LYS A 475 -9.18 -10.82 12.70
CA LYS A 475 -9.07 -11.17 14.13
C LYS A 475 -7.69 -10.82 14.70
N ALA A 476 -6.63 -11.05 13.93
CA ALA A 476 -5.27 -10.65 14.28
C ALA A 476 -5.07 -9.11 14.29
N LEU A 477 -5.64 -8.39 13.32
CA LEU A 477 -5.64 -6.91 13.28
C LEU A 477 -6.39 -6.29 14.47
N GLY A 478 -7.34 -7.02 15.06
CA GLY A 478 -7.96 -6.66 16.34
C GLY A 478 -6.95 -6.48 17.49
N TYR A 479 -5.73 -7.02 17.37
CA TYR A 479 -4.66 -6.74 18.32
C TYR A 479 -4.21 -5.28 18.27
N SER A 480 -4.01 -4.70 17.09
CA SER A 480 -3.50 -3.33 16.91
C SER A 480 -4.60 -2.29 16.70
N ARG A 481 -5.83 -2.72 16.37
CA ARG A 481 -6.96 -1.85 16.02
C ARG A 481 -8.13 -2.05 16.98
N ASN A 482 -8.67 -0.94 17.48
CA ASN A 482 -9.97 -0.91 18.17
C ASN A 482 -10.95 -0.08 17.33
N ASN A 483 -11.72 -0.76 16.49
CA ASN A 483 -12.68 -0.15 15.59
C ASN A 483 -14.02 -0.92 15.61
N PRO A 484 -15.16 -0.27 15.92
CA PRO A 484 -16.48 -0.91 15.86
C PRO A 484 -16.82 -1.55 14.51
N GLU A 485 -16.37 -0.95 13.40
CA GLU A 485 -16.62 -1.46 12.05
C GLU A 485 -15.84 -2.77 11.78
N LEU A 486 -14.61 -2.89 12.31
CA LEU A 486 -13.86 -4.16 12.33
C LEU A 486 -14.61 -5.23 13.12
N HIS A 487 -15.18 -4.88 14.27
CA HIS A 487 -15.89 -5.84 15.12
C HIS A 487 -17.14 -6.37 14.42
N ALA A 488 -17.96 -5.48 13.85
CA ALA A 488 -19.14 -5.84 13.07
C ALA A 488 -18.80 -6.65 11.81
N LEU A 489 -17.64 -6.39 11.17
CA LEU A 489 -17.17 -7.15 10.02
C LEU A 489 -16.77 -8.58 10.41
N ILE A 490 -16.01 -8.75 11.51
CA ILE A 490 -15.68 -10.07 12.06
C ILE A 490 -16.95 -10.84 12.43
N GLU A 491 -17.90 -10.22 13.13
CA GLU A 491 -19.14 -10.88 13.57
C GLU A 491 -20.00 -11.36 12.38
N ARG A 492 -20.08 -10.58 11.30
CA ARG A 492 -20.72 -11.03 10.05
C ARG A 492 -19.98 -12.20 9.41
N MET A 493 -18.65 -12.17 9.39
CA MET A 493 -17.86 -13.28 8.82
C MET A 493 -17.95 -14.55 9.67
N ASP A 494 -17.88 -14.45 11.00
CA ASP A 494 -18.07 -15.57 11.92
C ASP A 494 -19.47 -16.20 11.77
N THR A 495 -20.50 -15.39 11.54
CA THR A 495 -21.87 -15.88 11.28
C THR A 495 -21.94 -16.74 10.02
N HIS A 496 -21.35 -16.27 8.91
CA HIS A 496 -21.27 -17.04 7.66
C HIS A 496 -20.41 -18.31 7.80
N ALA A 497 -19.26 -18.22 8.48
CA ALA A 497 -18.38 -19.36 8.71
C ALA A 497 -19.05 -20.45 9.57
N ALA A 498 -19.79 -20.05 10.62
CA ALA A 498 -20.56 -20.97 11.45
C ALA A 498 -21.72 -21.62 10.67
N ALA A 499 -22.41 -20.87 9.80
CA ALA A 499 -23.46 -21.41 8.94
C ALA A 499 -22.90 -22.48 7.99
N SER A 500 -21.80 -22.22 7.29
CA SER A 500 -21.13 -23.22 6.43
C SER A 500 -20.67 -24.45 7.22
N ALA A 501 -20.03 -24.27 8.37
CA ALA A 501 -19.60 -25.39 9.22
C ALA A 501 -20.77 -26.26 9.74
N SER A 502 -21.96 -25.67 9.90
CA SER A 502 -23.17 -26.42 10.27
C SER A 502 -23.82 -27.19 9.10
N ALA A 503 -23.51 -26.82 7.85
CA ALA A 503 -23.97 -27.52 6.66
C ALA A 503 -23.06 -28.72 6.30
N ASP A 504 -21.75 -28.60 6.54
CA ASP A 504 -20.73 -29.61 6.20
C ASP A 504 -20.65 -30.81 7.18
N SER A 505 -21.74 -31.12 7.90
CA SER A 505 -21.80 -32.34 8.71
C SER A 505 -21.95 -33.57 7.80
N PHE A 506 -20.79 -34.19 7.50
CA PHE A 506 -20.48 -35.39 6.68
C PHE A 506 -20.05 -35.13 5.20
N PRO A 507 -19.02 -35.83 4.68
CA PRO A 507 -18.05 -36.73 5.31
C PRO A 507 -16.61 -36.16 5.34
N THR A 508 -15.81 -36.60 6.33
CA THR A 508 -14.37 -36.32 6.43
C THR A 508 -13.56 -37.05 5.35
N ASP A 509 -13.05 -36.32 4.36
CA ASP A 509 -11.83 -36.72 3.65
C ASP A 509 -10.99 -35.49 3.27
N ILE A 510 -10.07 -35.11 4.15
CA ILE A 510 -9.23 -33.89 4.04
C ILE A 510 -8.03 -34.12 3.08
N SER A 511 -7.87 -35.35 2.57
CA SER A 511 -6.78 -35.73 1.65
C SER A 511 -6.82 -35.01 0.30
N ALA A 512 -8.00 -34.54 -0.15
CA ALA A 512 -8.16 -33.91 -1.46
C ALA A 512 -7.60 -32.47 -1.58
N LEU A 513 -7.14 -31.85 -0.48
CA LEU A 513 -6.66 -30.45 -0.48
C LEU A 513 -5.15 -30.31 -0.76
N SER A 514 -4.37 -31.41 -0.83
CA SER A 514 -2.95 -31.37 -1.20
C SER A 514 -2.70 -31.34 -2.71
N ASP A 515 -3.65 -31.80 -3.51
CA ASP A 515 -3.39 -32.25 -4.89
C ASP A 515 -3.86 -31.23 -5.96
N ILE A 516 -4.02 -29.95 -5.59
CA ILE A 516 -4.32 -28.86 -6.53
C ILE A 516 -3.07 -28.52 -7.35
N THR A 517 -2.78 -29.39 -8.31
CA THR A 517 -1.82 -29.14 -9.39
C THR A 517 -2.47 -28.25 -10.45
N PHE A 518 -1.95 -27.03 -10.59
CA PHE A 518 -2.50 -26.05 -11.54
C PHE A 518 -1.98 -26.26 -12.95
N SER A 519 -2.90 -26.32 -13.92
CA SER A 519 -2.56 -26.13 -15.34
C SER A 519 -2.40 -24.64 -15.64
N LEU A 520 -1.44 -24.31 -16.51
CA LEU A 520 -1.24 -22.96 -17.07
C LEU A 520 -2.22 -22.64 -18.22
N ASP A 521 -3.03 -23.61 -18.66
CA ASP A 521 -3.97 -23.46 -19.79
C ASP A 521 -5.27 -22.73 -19.40
N ASN A 522 -5.15 -21.48 -18.95
CA ASN A 522 -6.26 -20.52 -18.90
C ASN A 522 -6.12 -19.49 -20.03
N THR A 523 -6.19 -19.97 -21.28
CA THR A 523 -6.46 -19.11 -22.42
C THR A 523 -7.89 -18.60 -22.33
N TRP A 524 -8.05 -17.27 -22.23
CA TRP A 524 -9.36 -16.61 -22.23
C TRP A 524 -10.15 -16.99 -23.50
N PRO A 525 -11.32 -17.65 -23.40
CA PRO A 525 -12.12 -17.99 -24.58
C PRO A 525 -12.83 -16.75 -25.13
N GLY A 526 -12.18 -16.10 -26.10
CA GLY A 526 -12.80 -15.29 -27.17
C GLY A 526 -13.83 -14.22 -26.80
N ILE A 527 -13.38 -12.98 -26.59
CA ILE A 527 -14.19 -11.76 -26.84
C ILE A 527 -13.37 -10.71 -27.61
N PHE A 528 -12.89 -11.07 -28.80
CA PHE A 528 -12.46 -10.11 -29.83
C PHE A 528 -12.76 -10.67 -31.23
N SER A 529 -14.03 -10.61 -31.61
CA SER A 529 -14.46 -10.66 -33.01
C SER A 529 -15.43 -9.50 -33.24
N MET A 530 -14.88 -8.31 -33.43
CA MET A 530 -15.64 -7.23 -34.08
C MET A 530 -15.50 -7.42 -35.58
N ASP A 531 -16.62 -7.76 -36.24
CA ASP A 531 -16.72 -7.68 -37.69
C ASP A 531 -16.45 -6.24 -38.14
N LEU A 532 -15.23 -6.01 -38.64
CA LEU A 532 -14.94 -4.86 -39.48
C LEU A 532 -15.41 -5.20 -40.89
N GLY A 533 -16.68 -4.88 -41.15
CA GLY A 533 -17.33 -5.13 -42.45
C GLY A 533 -16.59 -4.49 -43.63
N ASP A 534 -16.74 -5.14 -44.79
CA ASP A 534 -16.02 -4.84 -46.03
C ASP A 534 -16.03 -3.37 -46.44
N GLY A 535 -14.85 -2.86 -46.83
CA GLY A 535 -14.62 -1.44 -47.16
C GLY A 535 -13.53 -1.21 -48.20
N ASN A 536 -13.67 -1.82 -49.37
CA ASN A 536 -12.99 -1.59 -50.66
C ASN A 536 -11.63 -0.85 -50.72
N LEU A 537 -10.67 -1.56 -51.34
CA LEU A 537 -9.44 -1.06 -51.95
C LEU A 537 -9.62 0.21 -52.81
N ILE A 538 -8.70 1.16 -52.65
CA ILE A 538 -7.78 1.62 -53.72
C ILE A 538 -6.36 1.56 -53.15
#